data_AF-X0X7A5-F1
#
_entry.id   AF-X0X7A5-F1
#
_cell.length_a   1.000
_cell.length_b   1.000
_cell.length_c   1.000
_cell.angle_alpha   90.00
_cell.angle_beta   90.00
_cell.angle_gamma   90.00
#
_symmetry.space_group_name_H-M   'P 1'
#
loop_
_entity.id
_entity.type
_entity.pdbx_description
1 polymer ?
#
loop_
_entity_poly.entity_id
_entity_poly.type
_entity_poly.pdbx_seq_one_letter_code
_entity_poly.pdbx_strand_id
1 'polypeptide(L)'
;MEFEAMKVISVFGAGTMGHGIAQIMAQQGYKVLLGDVRQELLDTALERVKRSLQKLAEKGKIGQDEVEGTLSMITGTIDVKELAKDADFVIEAIPEKLDAKKGLIKQLDEVCR
;
A
#
# COMPACT_ATOMS: atom_id res chain seq x y z
N MET A 1 -1.65 -21.19 14.70
CA MET A 1 -1.78 -19.74 14.52
C MET A 1 -2.99 -19.51 13.64
N GLU A 2 -4.12 -19.19 14.25
CA GLU A 2 -5.19 -18.54 13.50
C GLU A 2 -4.72 -17.11 13.26
N PHE A 3 -4.60 -16.73 12.00
CA PHE A 3 -4.44 -15.32 11.60
C PHE A 3 -5.77 -14.63 11.85
N GLU A 4 -6.13 -14.39 13.11
CA GLU A 4 -7.34 -13.67 13.45
C GLU A 4 -7.27 -12.26 12.83
N ALA A 5 -8.15 -12.04 11.85
CA ALA A 5 -8.55 -10.78 11.23
C ALA A 5 -7.47 -9.69 11.05
N MET A 6 -6.40 -9.99 10.31
CA MET A 6 -5.56 -8.95 9.70
C MET A 6 -6.45 -8.08 8.78
N LYS A 7 -6.57 -6.78 9.10
CA LYS A 7 -7.49 -5.84 8.43
C LYS A 7 -6.76 -4.75 7.67
N VAL A 8 -5.58 -4.32 8.17
CA VAL A 8 -4.85 -3.18 7.64
C VAL A 8 -3.40 -3.56 7.30
N ILE A 9 -3.02 -3.34 6.04
CA ILE A 9 -1.66 -3.53 5.55
C ILE A 9 -1.06 -2.16 5.24
N SER A 10 0.14 -1.90 5.77
CA SER A 10 0.87 -0.67 5.48
C SER A 10 2.03 -0.95 4.55
N VAL A 11 2.12 -0.19 3.45
CA VAL A 11 3.15 -0.34 2.43
C VAL A 11 4.00 0.93 2.40
N PHE A 12 5.28 0.81 2.74
CA PHE A 12 6.22 1.92 2.73
C PHE A 12 6.97 2.00 1.41
N GLY A 13 6.76 3.07 0.67
CA GLY A 13 7.24 3.29 -0.69
C GLY A 13 6.11 3.10 -1.70
N ALA A 14 5.86 4.12 -2.52
CA ALA A 14 4.82 4.17 -3.55
C ALA A 14 5.38 4.04 -4.97
N GLY A 15 6.63 3.56 -5.09
CA GLY A 15 7.28 3.27 -6.37
C GLY A 15 6.66 2.08 -7.11
N THR A 16 7.40 1.55 -8.08
CA THR A 16 6.93 0.46 -8.97
C THR A 16 6.45 -0.77 -8.22
N MET A 17 7.16 -1.19 -7.16
CA MET A 17 6.75 -2.32 -6.35
C MET A 17 5.59 -1.95 -5.42
N GLY A 18 5.72 -0.82 -4.72
CA GLY A 18 4.75 -0.34 -3.73
C GLY A 18 3.32 -0.26 -4.23
N HIS A 19 3.10 0.39 -5.38
CA HIS A 19 1.74 0.50 -5.94
C HIS A 19 1.15 -0.87 -6.32
N GLY A 20 2.00 -1.82 -6.74
CA GLY A 20 1.57 -3.14 -7.21
C GLY A 20 1.18 -4.02 -6.04
N ILE A 21 1.98 -3.96 -4.97
CA ILE A 21 1.67 -4.59 -3.70
C ILE A 21 0.37 -4.02 -3.15
N ALA A 22 0.22 -2.69 -3.12
CA ALA A 22 -0.99 -2.03 -2.65
C ALA A 22 -2.24 -2.47 -3.43
N GLN A 23 -2.15 -2.52 -4.77
CA GLN A 23 -3.22 -3.04 -5.61
C GLN A 23 -3.58 -4.48 -5.24
N ILE A 24 -2.61 -5.39 -5.20
CA ILE A 24 -2.86 -6.82 -4.97
C ILE A 24 -3.53 -7.01 -3.61
N MET A 25 -3.02 -6.36 -2.56
CA MET A 25 -3.59 -6.47 -1.23
C MET A 25 -5.01 -5.91 -1.15
N ALA A 26 -5.28 -4.77 -1.78
CA ALA A 26 -6.62 -4.20 -1.86
C ALA A 26 -7.60 -5.11 -2.62
N GLN A 27 -7.16 -5.76 -3.71
CA GLN A 27 -7.98 -6.74 -4.44
C GLN A 27 -8.27 -8.01 -3.63
N GLN A 28 -7.47 -8.32 -2.61
CA GLN A 28 -7.74 -9.40 -1.66
C GLN A 28 -8.64 -8.96 -0.49
N GLY A 29 -9.11 -7.71 -0.48
CA GLY A 29 -10.03 -7.18 0.53
C GLY A 29 -9.36 -6.57 1.77
N TYR A 30 -8.04 -6.38 1.75
CA TYR A 30 -7.34 -5.68 2.84
C TYR A 30 -7.44 -4.16 2.67
N LYS A 31 -7.57 -3.43 3.77
CA LYS A 31 -7.34 -1.99 3.76
C LYS A 31 -5.84 -1.74 3.63
N VAL A 32 -5.45 -0.84 2.74
CA VAL A 32 -4.05 -0.54 2.48
C VAL A 32 -3.75 0.92 2.79
N LEU A 33 -2.75 1.14 3.65
CA LEU A 33 -2.13 2.45 3.83
C LEU A 33 -0.85 2.48 2.99
N LEU A 34 -0.83 3.28 1.93
CA LEU A 34 0.33 3.46 1.06
C LEU A 34 1.09 4.72 1.47
N GLY A 35 2.38 4.56 1.75
CA GLY A 35 3.22 5.62 2.28
C GLY A 35 4.34 6.01 1.33
N ASP A 36 4.63 7.31 1.25
CA ASP A 36 5.86 7.80 0.61
C ASP A 36 6.27 9.15 1.23
N VAL A 37 7.44 9.65 0.87
CA VAL A 37 7.99 10.92 1.37
C VAL A 37 7.42 12.15 0.68
N ARG A 38 6.66 11.98 -0.41
CA ARG A 38 6.07 13.07 -1.20
C ARG A 38 4.68 12.71 -1.72
N GLN A 39 3.75 13.66 -1.64
CA GLN A 39 2.38 13.48 -2.13
C GLN A 39 2.31 13.12 -3.62
N GLU A 40 3.15 13.76 -4.45
CA GLU A 40 3.22 13.52 -5.90
C GLU A 40 3.49 12.05 -6.27
N LEU A 41 4.26 11.34 -5.43
CA LEU A 41 4.55 9.91 -5.61
C LEU A 41 3.33 9.04 -5.31
N LEU A 42 2.56 9.41 -4.29
CA LEU A 42 1.30 8.75 -3.94
C LEU A 42 0.26 8.94 -5.03
N ASP A 43 0.10 10.17 -5.53
CA ASP A 43 -0.85 10.48 -6.60
C ASP A 43 -0.52 9.68 -7.87
N THR A 44 0.77 9.63 -8.21
CA THR A 44 1.27 8.81 -9.33
C THR A 44 1.00 7.32 -9.11
N ALA A 45 1.19 6.82 -7.90
CA ALA A 45 0.95 5.43 -7.55
C ALA A 45 -0.53 5.06 -7.69
N LEU A 46 -1.43 5.86 -7.12
CA LEU A 46 -2.88 5.64 -7.18
C LEU A 46 -3.40 5.68 -8.61
N GLU A 47 -2.90 6.61 -9.44
CA GLU A 47 -3.24 6.65 -10.87
C GLU A 47 -2.76 5.40 -11.62
N ARG A 48 -1.57 4.87 -11.28
CA ARG A 48 -1.07 3.61 -11.86
C ARG A 48 -1.95 2.42 -11.45
N VAL A 49 -2.36 2.35 -10.18
CA VAL A 49 -3.30 1.31 -9.71
C VAL A 49 -4.62 1.40 -10.47
N LYS A 50 -5.20 2.59 -10.60
CA LYS A 50 -6.43 2.82 -11.35
C LYS A 50 -6.33 2.33 -12.79
N ARG A 51 -5.28 2.73 -13.52
CA ARG A 51 -5.04 2.30 -14.91
C ARG A 51 -4.85 0.79 -15.03
N SER A 52 -4.17 0.18 -14.07
CA SER A 52 -3.96 -1.27 -14.03
C SER A 52 -5.29 -2.01 -13.88
N LEU A 53 -6.13 -1.59 -12.92
CA LEU A 53 -7.45 -2.16 -12.69
C LEU A 53 -8.38 -1.96 -13.89
N GLN A 54 -8.41 -0.77 -14.49
CA GLN A 54 -9.20 -0.51 -15.70
C GLN A 54 -8.82 -1.46 -16.84
N LYS A 55 -7.52 -1.68 -17.07
CA LYS A 55 -7.05 -2.65 -18.08
C LYS A 55 -7.46 -4.10 -17.77
N LEU A 56 -7.55 -4.46 -16.49
CA LEU A 56 -8.06 -5.79 -16.10
C LEU A 56 -9.57 -5.90 -16.38
N ALA A 57 -10.33 -4.85 -16.09
CA ALA A 57 -11.77 -4.79 -16.37
C ALA A 57 -12.07 -4.82 -17.88
N GLU A 58 -11.33 -4.05 -18.69
CA GLU A 58 -11.41 -4.08 -20.17
C GLU A 58 -11.15 -5.48 -20.74
N LYS A 59 -10.28 -6.25 -20.09
CA LYS A 59 -9.97 -7.65 -20.45
C LYS A 59 -10.96 -8.66 -19.87
N GLY A 60 -12.00 -8.21 -19.17
CA GLY A 60 -13.00 -9.07 -18.51
C GLY A 60 -12.43 -9.92 -17.38
N LYS A 61 -11.32 -9.50 -16.74
CA LYS A 61 -10.69 -10.23 -15.62
C LYS A 61 -11.28 -9.86 -14.26
N ILE A 62 -11.86 -8.68 -14.15
CA ILE A 62 -12.60 -8.15 -12.99
C ILE A 62 -13.81 -7.36 -13.48
N GLY A 63 -14.78 -7.12 -12.60
CA GLY A 63 -15.89 -6.18 -12.84
C GLY A 63 -15.46 -4.71 -12.85
N GLN A 64 -16.29 -3.83 -13.42
CA GLN A 64 -16.05 -2.37 -13.38
C GLN A 64 -16.25 -1.81 -11.96
N ASP A 65 -17.20 -2.38 -11.22
CA ASP A 65 -17.46 -2.11 -9.81
C ASP A 65 -16.26 -2.47 -8.91
N GLU A 66 -15.52 -3.52 -9.26
CA GLU A 66 -14.29 -3.90 -8.54
C GLU A 66 -13.17 -2.86 -8.68
N VAL A 67 -13.17 -2.03 -9.73
CA VAL A 67 -12.15 -0.98 -9.92
C VAL A 67 -12.27 0.08 -8.83
N GLU A 68 -13.44 0.66 -8.67
CA GLU A 68 -13.70 1.69 -7.66
C GLU A 68 -13.67 1.08 -6.25
N GLY A 69 -14.20 -0.13 -6.08
CA GLY A 69 -14.14 -0.88 -4.84
C GLY A 69 -12.70 -1.07 -4.36
N THR A 70 -11.80 -1.56 -5.24
CA THR A 70 -10.38 -1.76 -4.90
C THR A 70 -9.69 -0.43 -4.58
N LEU A 71 -9.91 0.61 -5.38
CA LEU A 71 -9.29 1.92 -5.13
C LEU A 71 -9.72 2.52 -3.79
N SER A 72 -10.98 2.34 -3.39
CA SER A 72 -11.49 2.82 -2.10
C SER A 72 -10.82 2.16 -0.89
N MET A 73 -10.18 1.01 -1.08
CA MET A 73 -9.45 0.30 -0.04
C MET A 73 -8.02 0.82 0.16
N ILE A 74 -7.52 1.71 -0.72
CA ILE A 74 -6.15 2.24 -0.66
C ILE A 74 -6.20 3.71 -0.24
N THR A 75 -5.54 4.04 0.87
CA THR A 75 -5.35 5.43 1.33
C THR A 75 -3.88 5.78 1.27
N GLY A 76 -3.54 6.90 0.62
CA GLY A 76 -2.18 7.44 0.60
C GLY A 76 -1.93 8.41 1.76
N THR A 77 -0.77 8.34 2.40
CA THR A 77 -0.33 9.33 3.40
C THR A 77 1.18 9.53 3.36
N ILE A 78 1.65 10.72 3.74
CA ILE A 78 3.08 11.03 3.91
C ILE A 78 3.50 10.98 5.39
N ASP A 79 2.57 10.70 6.31
CA ASP A 79 2.84 10.61 7.73
C ASP A 79 3.16 9.17 8.14
N VAL A 80 4.45 8.91 8.38
CA VAL A 80 4.98 7.62 8.83
C VAL A 80 4.30 7.11 10.11
N LYS A 81 3.90 8.00 11.02
CA LYS A 81 3.22 7.59 12.26
C LYS A 81 1.81 7.12 11.99
N GLU A 82 1.09 7.78 11.08
CA GLU A 82 -0.23 7.30 10.65
C GLU A 82 -0.14 5.94 9.97
N LEU A 83 0.88 5.72 9.13
CA LEU A 83 1.09 4.44 8.46
C LEU A 83 1.29 3.27 9.43
N ALA A 84 2.00 3.46 10.53
CA ALA A 84 2.36 2.35 11.40
C ALA A 84 1.35 2.08 12.53
N LYS A 85 0.57 3.09 12.93
CA LYS A 85 -0.24 3.06 14.16
C LYS A 85 -1.27 1.92 14.21
N ASP A 86 -1.94 1.68 13.09
CA ASP A 86 -3.03 0.70 12.98
C ASP A 86 -2.66 -0.45 12.02
N ALA A 87 -1.38 -0.61 11.68
CA ALA A 87 -0.91 -1.63 10.76
C ALA A 87 -0.84 -3.00 11.45
N ASP A 88 -1.58 -3.98 10.92
CA ASP A 88 -1.45 -5.38 11.34
C ASP A 88 -0.26 -6.06 10.65
N PHE A 89 0.11 -5.55 9.48
CA PHE A 89 1.25 -6.04 8.70
C PHE A 89 1.91 -4.91 7.92
N VAL A 90 3.25 -4.87 7.94
CA VAL A 90 4.04 -3.84 7.25
C VAL A 90 4.85 -4.47 6.12
N ILE A 91 4.78 -3.86 4.94
CA ILE A 91 5.58 -4.21 3.78
C ILE A 91 6.46 -3.01 3.43
N GLU A 92 7.77 -3.21 3.44
CA GLU A 92 8.73 -2.21 3.02
C GLU A 92 9.09 -2.40 1.54
N ALA A 93 8.95 -1.33 0.77
CA ALA A 93 9.20 -1.25 -0.67
C ALA A 93 9.88 0.09 -1.07
N ILE A 94 10.74 0.62 -0.19
CA ILE A 94 11.56 1.82 -0.43
C ILE A 94 12.81 1.48 -1.27
N PRO A 95 13.54 2.47 -1.80
CA PRO A 95 14.73 2.23 -2.61
C PRO A 95 15.77 1.34 -1.92
N GLU A 96 16.51 0.58 -2.72
CA GLU A 96 17.53 -0.37 -2.26
C GLU A 96 18.80 0.33 -1.75
N LYS A 97 18.67 1.00 -0.61
CA LYS A 97 19.73 1.69 0.11
C LYS A 97 19.72 1.21 1.56
N LEU A 98 20.80 0.55 1.96
CA LEU A 98 20.89 -0.12 3.26
C LEU A 98 20.60 0.83 4.43
N ASP A 99 21.19 2.03 4.41
CA ASP A 99 20.99 3.01 5.49
C ASP A 99 19.55 3.52 5.55
N ALA A 100 18.89 3.68 4.40
CA ALA A 100 17.49 4.09 4.35
C ALA A 100 16.57 3.00 4.92
N LYS A 101 16.78 1.74 4.54
CA LYS A 101 15.99 0.60 5.06
C LYS A 101 16.21 0.41 6.56
N LYS A 102 17.46 0.46 7.04
CA LYS A 102 17.76 0.40 8.48
C LYS A 102 17.11 1.54 9.24
N GLY A 103 17.15 2.76 8.69
CA GLY A 103 16.50 3.93 9.29
C GLY A 103 14.99 3.74 9.42
N LEU A 104 14.33 3.29 8.35
CA LEU A 104 12.89 3.00 8.38
C LEU A 104 12.55 1.88 9.37
N ILE A 105 13.26 0.76 9.36
CA ILE A 105 13.02 -0.35 10.29
C ILE A 105 13.15 0.12 11.73
N LYS A 106 14.16 0.94 12.05
CA LYS A 106 14.32 1.52 13.39
C LYS A 106 13.13 2.39 13.77
N GLN A 107 12.64 3.23 12.86
CA GLN A 107 11.44 4.03 13.13
C GLN A 107 10.23 3.14 13.40
N LEU A 108 10.03 2.09 12.59
CA LEU A 108 8.93 1.13 12.74
C LEU A 108 8.97 0.39 14.08
N ASP A 109 10.17 0.03 14.56
CA ASP A 109 10.37 -0.59 15.88
C ASP A 109 9.85 0.30 17.03
N GLU A 110 9.84 1.62 16.84
CA GLU A 110 9.35 2.58 17.85
C GLU A 110 7.83 2.83 17.76
N VAL A 111 7.19 2.56 16.61
CA VAL A 111 5.79 2.97 16.35
C VAL A 111 4.81 1.82 16.11
N CYS A 112 5.29 0.65 15.66
CA CYS A 112 4.47 -0.56 15.55
C CYS A 112 4.23 -1.17 16.94
N ARG A 113 3.09 -1.82 17.12
CA ARG A 113 2.65 -2.41 18.40
C ARG A 113 2.87 -3.91 18.46
#